data_AF-S9V6S3-F1
#
_entry.id   AF-S9V6S3-F1
#
_cell.length_a   1.000
_cell.length_b   1.000
_cell.length_c   1.000
_cell.angle_alpha   90.00
_cell.angle_beta   90.00
_cell.angle_gamma   90.00
#
_symmetry.space_group_name_H-M   'P 1'
#
loop_
_entity.id
_entity.type
_entity.pdbx_description
1 polymer ?
#
loop_
_entity_poly.entity_id
_entity_poly.type
_entity_poly.pdbx_seq_one_letter_code
_entity_poly.pdbx_strand_id
1 'polypeptide(L)'
;MESRVALLCRRYDRIEAALQELAATAAGGGTVAATAASVARPVAVGHDARDTPEVTALRHWCRDHQMATVRFKWVPSDYYTHPLAWRRDVLRAPSMYHICKTIVLENTHCAHEDCQVRENARFYMVVFQYAERFDAERLTAAVRRLNPGIGKKQFNFRVADPQRALELTGFSHGAVVALGTRTPIPVILSDKVAQLAPAYFWMGGGHVDCKLRVDVDEYVRVMEPLVAPVTVPMDPEALEALCDP
;
A
#
# COMPACT_ATOMS: atom_id res chain seq x y z
N MET A 1 0.17 -0.79 21.74
CA MET A 1 -1.28 -0.80 22.03
C MET A 1 -1.91 0.56 21.75
N GLU A 2 -1.32 1.65 22.23
CA GLU A 2 -1.80 3.03 22.02
C GLU A 2 -1.96 3.46 20.54
N SER A 3 -1.02 3.09 19.66
CA SER A 3 -1.11 3.42 18.23
C SER A 3 -2.28 2.74 17.51
N ARG A 4 -2.62 1.51 17.91
CA ARG A 4 -3.77 0.75 17.39
C ARG A 4 -5.08 1.35 17.88
N VAL A 5 -5.14 1.75 19.15
CA VAL A 5 -6.32 2.44 19.71
C VAL A 5 -6.51 3.80 19.04
N ALA A 6 -5.45 4.59 18.85
CA ALA A 6 -5.54 5.87 18.17
C ALA A 6 -5.99 5.75 16.70
N LEU A 7 -5.57 4.69 16.00
CA LEU A 7 -6.06 4.39 14.65
C LEU A 7 -7.53 4.00 14.67
N LEU A 8 -7.96 3.18 15.64
CA LEU A 8 -9.36 2.79 15.79
C LEU A 8 -10.25 3.98 16.14
N CYS A 9 -9.83 4.88 17.03
CA CYS A 9 -10.57 6.11 17.35
C CYS A 9 -10.75 6.98 16.10
N ARG A 10 -9.67 7.24 15.34
CA ARG A 10 -9.78 8.01 14.09
C ARG A 10 -10.70 7.36 13.06
N ARG A 11 -10.77 6.01 13.03
CA ARG A 11 -11.71 5.28 12.16
C ARG A 11 -13.15 5.44 12.66
N TYR A 12 -13.37 5.36 13.97
CA TYR A 12 -14.66 5.59 14.60
C TYR A 12 -15.17 7.01 14.31
N ASP A 13 -14.31 8.03 14.51
CA ASP A 13 -14.66 9.44 14.27
C ASP A 13 -15.06 9.67 12.81
N ARG A 14 -14.37 9.05 11.84
CA ARG A 14 -14.75 9.14 10.42
C ARG A 14 -16.08 8.46 10.13
N ILE A 15 -16.35 7.30 10.74
CA ILE A 15 -17.63 6.61 10.58
C ILE A 15 -18.76 7.47 11.17
N GLU A 16 -18.56 8.05 12.35
CA GLU A 16 -19.56 8.95 12.94
C GLU A 16 -19.80 10.19 12.08
N ALA A 17 -18.74 10.83 11.57
CA ALA A 17 -18.88 11.99 10.67
C ALA A 17 -19.65 11.62 9.40
N ALA A 18 -19.35 10.48 8.77
CA ALA A 18 -20.07 10.01 7.59
C ALA A 18 -21.54 9.69 7.89
N LEU A 19 -21.83 9.08 9.06
CA LEU A 19 -23.20 8.82 9.52
C LEU A 19 -23.98 10.13 9.76
N GLN A 20 -23.33 11.16 10.32
CA GLN A 20 -23.94 12.48 10.51
C GLN A 20 -24.24 13.18 9.17
N GLU A 21 -23.34 13.10 8.20
CA GLU A 21 -23.58 13.63 6.85
C GLU A 21 -24.74 12.92 6.15
N LEU A 22 -24.82 11.58 6.28
CA LEU A 22 -25.94 10.77 5.79
C LEU A 22 -27.27 11.14 6.46
N ALA A 23 -27.27 11.35 7.78
CA ALA A 23 -28.46 11.77 8.52
C ALA A 23 -28.90 13.19 8.12
N ALA A 24 -27.96 14.11 7.91
CA ALA A 24 -28.24 15.47 7.45
C ALA A 24 -28.83 15.51 6.04
N THR A 25 -28.33 14.66 5.13
CA THR A 25 -28.89 14.51 3.77
C THR A 25 -30.25 13.83 3.76
N ALA A 26 -30.53 12.90 4.68
CA ALA A 26 -31.85 12.28 4.82
C ALA A 26 -32.91 13.24 5.40
N ALA A 27 -32.51 14.24 6.20
CA ALA A 27 -33.42 15.22 6.81
C ALA A 27 -33.83 16.36 5.85
N GLY A 28 -33.03 16.64 4.82
CA GLY A 28 -33.38 17.60 3.77
C GLY A 28 -34.23 16.95 2.67
N GLY A 29 -35.55 16.91 2.88
CA GLY A 29 -36.54 16.18 2.06
C GLY A 29 -36.58 16.46 0.55
N GLY A 30 -35.56 16.01 -0.17
CA GLY A 30 -35.60 15.77 -1.61
C GLY A 30 -35.62 14.26 -1.84
N THR A 31 -36.54 13.79 -2.68
CA THR A 31 -36.51 12.43 -3.24
C THR A 31 -35.24 12.25 -4.06
N VAL A 32 -34.14 11.90 -3.39
CA VAL A 32 -32.97 11.35 -4.04
C VAL A 32 -33.29 9.88 -4.25
N ALA A 33 -33.45 9.50 -5.52
CA ALA A 33 -33.49 8.10 -5.90
C ALA A 33 -32.36 7.38 -5.15
N ALA A 34 -32.73 6.41 -4.32
CA ALA A 34 -31.80 5.65 -3.52
C ALA A 34 -30.83 4.94 -4.47
N THR A 35 -29.71 5.58 -4.80
CA THR A 35 -28.50 4.86 -5.15
C THR A 35 -28.04 4.27 -3.83
N ALA A 36 -28.60 3.11 -3.51
CA ALA A 36 -28.07 2.24 -2.48
C ALA A 36 -26.55 2.26 -2.65
N ALA A 37 -25.84 2.74 -1.63
CA ALA A 37 -24.42 2.48 -1.51
C ALA A 37 -24.30 0.97 -1.64
N SER A 38 -23.87 0.53 -2.82
CA SER A 38 -23.77 -0.88 -3.11
C SER A 38 -22.82 -1.39 -2.03
N VAL A 39 -23.36 -2.17 -1.08
CA VAL A 39 -22.58 -3.21 -0.40
C VAL A 39 -21.85 -3.86 -1.56
N ALA A 40 -20.56 -3.56 -1.69
CA ALA A 40 -19.81 -3.87 -2.89
C ALA A 40 -20.05 -5.34 -3.16
N ARG A 41 -20.87 -5.66 -4.18
CA ARG A 41 -20.95 -7.03 -4.67
C ARG A 41 -19.49 -7.42 -4.86
N PRO A 42 -19.04 -8.60 -4.38
CA PRO A 42 -17.68 -9.04 -4.61
C PRO A 42 -17.45 -8.89 -6.11
N VAL A 43 -16.66 -7.87 -6.48
CA VAL A 43 -16.36 -7.66 -7.87
C VAL A 43 -15.48 -8.84 -8.18
N ALA A 44 -15.99 -9.73 -9.03
CA ALA A 44 -15.22 -10.85 -9.52
C ALA A 44 -13.86 -10.27 -9.93
N VAL A 45 -12.80 -10.77 -9.30
CA VAL A 45 -11.44 -10.40 -9.68
C VAL A 45 -11.30 -10.91 -11.12
N GLY A 46 -11.62 -10.04 -12.07
CA GLY A 46 -11.89 -10.40 -13.46
C GLY A 46 -10.61 -10.90 -14.10
N HIS A 47 -10.72 -11.92 -14.94
CA HIS A 47 -9.59 -12.41 -15.71
C HIS A 47 -9.33 -11.47 -16.91
N ASP A 48 -8.06 -11.14 -17.16
CA ASP A 48 -7.62 -10.42 -18.35
C ASP A 48 -6.72 -11.36 -19.18
N ALA A 49 -6.84 -11.34 -20.50
CA ALA A 49 -6.06 -12.20 -21.39
C ALA A 49 -4.54 -11.96 -21.29
N ARG A 50 -4.11 -10.82 -20.73
CA ARG A 50 -2.70 -10.49 -20.46
C ARG A 50 -2.19 -11.02 -19.12
N ASP A 51 -3.06 -11.59 -18.27
CA ASP A 51 -2.67 -12.09 -16.95
C ASP A 51 -1.54 -13.13 -17.08
N THR A 52 -0.37 -12.81 -16.56
CA THR A 52 0.74 -13.77 -16.40
C THR A 52 0.41 -14.76 -15.28
N PRO A 53 1.18 -15.85 -15.10
CA PRO A 53 1.00 -16.74 -13.96
C PRO A 53 1.04 -16.01 -12.60
N GLU A 54 1.91 -15.02 -12.45
CA GLU A 54 2.06 -14.22 -11.23
C GLU A 54 0.83 -13.34 -10.97
N VAL A 55 0.33 -12.65 -12.00
CA VAL A 55 -0.89 -11.84 -11.90
C VAL A 55 -2.10 -12.73 -11.62
N THR A 56 -2.19 -13.88 -12.28
CA THR A 56 -3.26 -14.87 -12.06
C THR A 56 -3.24 -15.36 -10.61
N ALA A 57 -2.07 -15.79 -10.10
CA ALA A 57 -1.91 -16.22 -8.72
C ALA A 57 -2.28 -15.12 -7.72
N LEU A 58 -1.89 -13.87 -7.98
CA LEU A 58 -2.22 -12.72 -7.14
C LEU A 58 -3.73 -12.46 -7.11
N ARG A 59 -4.43 -12.60 -8.24
CA ARG A 59 -5.89 -12.48 -8.32
C ARG A 59 -6.60 -13.57 -7.51
N HIS A 60 -6.11 -14.81 -7.58
CA HIS A 60 -6.60 -15.90 -6.74
C HIS A 60 -6.38 -15.60 -5.26
N TRP A 61 -5.18 -15.18 -4.88
CA TRP A 61 -4.86 -14.79 -3.51
C TRP A 61 -5.82 -13.72 -2.97
N CYS A 62 -6.08 -12.66 -3.74
CA CYS A 62 -7.04 -11.62 -3.36
C CYS A 62 -8.46 -12.17 -3.15
N ARG A 63 -8.90 -13.11 -3.99
CA ARG A 63 -10.22 -13.75 -3.87
C ARG A 63 -10.30 -14.60 -2.60
N ASP A 64 -9.28 -15.40 -2.34
CA ASP A 64 -9.22 -16.31 -1.20
C ASP A 64 -9.16 -15.55 0.14
N HIS A 65 -8.58 -14.33 0.13
CA HIS A 65 -8.53 -13.44 1.28
C HIS A 65 -9.70 -12.43 1.33
N GLN A 66 -10.72 -12.64 0.51
CA GLN A 66 -11.95 -11.84 0.47
C GLN A 66 -11.69 -10.34 0.29
N MET A 67 -10.74 -10.00 -0.58
CA MET A 67 -10.48 -8.62 -0.98
C MET A 67 -11.46 -8.25 -2.11
N ALA A 68 -12.57 -7.60 -1.78
CA ALA A 68 -13.67 -7.32 -2.69
C ALA A 68 -13.50 -6.00 -3.47
N THR A 69 -12.68 -5.08 -2.95
CA THR A 69 -12.54 -3.73 -3.52
C THR A 69 -11.35 -3.58 -4.45
N VAL A 70 -10.53 -4.62 -4.56
CA VAL A 70 -9.35 -4.63 -5.42
C VAL A 70 -9.70 -4.45 -6.89
N ARG A 71 -8.89 -3.67 -7.61
CA ARG A 71 -9.00 -3.53 -9.07
C ARG A 71 -7.64 -3.67 -9.69
N PHE A 72 -7.53 -4.57 -10.66
CA PHE A 72 -6.35 -4.69 -11.50
C PHE A 72 -6.54 -3.84 -12.74
N LYS A 73 -5.47 -3.17 -13.16
CA LYS A 73 -5.46 -2.35 -14.36
C LYS A 73 -4.15 -2.55 -15.09
N TRP A 74 -4.27 -3.04 -16.31
CA TRP A 74 -3.17 -3.01 -17.26
C TRP A 74 -2.97 -1.60 -17.80
N VAL A 75 -1.72 -1.16 -17.82
CA VAL A 75 -1.28 0.15 -18.31
C VAL A 75 -0.42 -0.03 -19.57
N PRO A 76 -0.20 1.02 -20.36
CA PRO A 76 0.73 0.98 -21.49
C PRO A 76 2.14 0.54 -21.07
N SER A 77 2.89 -0.13 -21.97
CA SER A 77 4.23 -0.67 -21.67
C SER A 77 5.28 0.42 -21.41
N ASP A 78 5.04 1.62 -21.90
CA ASP A 78 5.85 2.82 -21.67
C ASP A 78 5.45 3.56 -20.37
N TYR A 79 4.59 2.98 -19.53
CA TYR A 79 4.06 3.64 -18.33
C TYR A 79 5.13 4.26 -17.42
N TYR A 80 6.28 3.58 -17.26
CA TYR A 80 7.38 4.07 -16.42
C TYR A 80 8.30 5.09 -17.08
N THR A 81 8.17 5.33 -18.40
CA THR A 81 8.91 6.40 -19.11
C THR A 81 8.17 7.74 -19.05
N HIS A 82 6.88 7.73 -18.73
CA HIS A 82 6.06 8.94 -18.63
C HIS A 82 6.15 9.61 -17.26
N PRO A 83 5.84 10.92 -17.15
CA PRO A 83 5.78 11.64 -15.88
C PRO A 83 4.70 11.09 -14.92
N LEU A 84 4.84 11.37 -13.63
CA LEU A 84 3.94 10.92 -12.57
C LEU A 84 2.52 11.49 -12.73
N ALA A 85 2.38 12.71 -13.27
CA ALA A 85 1.08 13.31 -13.57
C ALA A 85 0.34 12.51 -14.65
N TRP A 86 1.03 12.12 -15.72
CA TRP A 86 0.46 11.26 -16.76
C TRP A 86 0.06 9.89 -16.20
N ARG A 87 0.91 9.29 -15.35
CA ARG A 87 0.63 8.01 -14.69
C ARG A 87 -0.63 8.07 -13.83
N ARG A 88 -0.84 9.18 -13.09
CA ARG A 88 -2.07 9.47 -12.34
C ARG A 88 -3.28 9.41 -13.25
N ASP A 89 -3.21 10.09 -14.39
CA ASP A 89 -4.33 10.21 -15.33
C ASP A 89 -4.66 8.86 -15.97
N VAL A 90 -3.64 8.10 -16.38
CA VAL A 90 -3.82 6.73 -16.86
C VAL A 90 -4.53 5.88 -15.82
N LEU A 91 -4.13 5.96 -14.54
CA LEU A 91 -4.79 5.22 -13.47
C LEU A 91 -6.14 5.77 -13.06
N ARG A 92 -6.49 6.99 -13.49
CA ARG A 92 -7.62 7.78 -12.96
C ARG A 92 -7.53 7.92 -11.45
N ALA A 93 -6.30 8.11 -10.95
CA ALA A 93 -6.04 8.33 -9.55
C ALA A 93 -6.45 9.77 -9.18
N PRO A 94 -7.01 10.03 -7.98
CA PRO A 94 -7.46 11.37 -7.58
C PRO A 94 -6.29 12.35 -7.44
N SER A 95 -5.14 11.84 -7.03
CA SER A 95 -3.89 12.59 -6.97
C SER A 95 -2.70 11.66 -7.14
N MET A 96 -1.54 12.24 -7.43
CA MET A 96 -0.25 11.55 -7.46
C MET A 96 0.10 10.85 -6.13
N TYR A 97 -0.43 11.34 -5.00
CA TYR A 97 -0.30 10.69 -3.68
C TYR A 97 -1.05 9.36 -3.58
N HIS A 98 -1.95 9.04 -4.51
CA HIS A 98 -2.60 7.73 -4.55
C HIS A 98 -1.77 6.70 -5.33
N ILE A 99 -0.64 7.09 -5.93
CA ILE A 99 0.27 6.18 -6.62
C ILE A 99 1.42 5.84 -5.67
N CYS A 100 1.48 4.59 -5.25
CA CYS A 100 2.45 4.07 -4.31
C CYS A 100 3.44 3.12 -5.00
N LYS A 101 4.60 2.96 -4.37
CA LYS A 101 5.58 1.93 -4.68
C LYS A 101 5.85 1.08 -3.46
N THR A 102 6.29 -0.14 -3.73
CA THR A 102 6.75 -1.08 -2.73
C THR A 102 8.26 -1.26 -2.89
N ILE A 103 9.00 -1.16 -1.79
CA ILE A 103 10.41 -1.57 -1.75
C ILE A 103 10.57 -2.71 -0.75
N VAL A 104 11.47 -3.64 -1.04
CA VAL A 104 11.86 -4.70 -0.11
C VAL A 104 13.15 -4.27 0.55
N LEU A 105 13.17 -4.27 1.88
CA LEU A 105 14.32 -3.93 2.70
C LEU A 105 14.79 -5.15 3.47
N GLU A 106 16.10 -5.28 3.61
CA GLU A 106 16.77 -6.23 4.49
C GLU A 106 17.40 -5.48 5.66
N ASN A 107 17.11 -5.90 6.88
CA ASN A 107 17.92 -5.56 8.04
C ASN A 107 19.13 -6.50 8.09
N THR A 108 20.27 -6.04 7.55
CA THR A 108 21.47 -6.89 7.43
C THR A 108 22.12 -7.23 8.76
N HIS A 109 21.70 -6.57 9.85
CA HIS A 109 22.16 -6.85 11.22
C HIS A 109 21.09 -7.54 12.06
N CYS A 110 19.99 -7.99 11.46
CA CYS A 110 18.97 -8.72 12.20
C CYS A 110 19.51 -10.08 12.66
N ALA A 111 19.28 -10.42 13.93
CA ALA A 111 19.63 -11.73 14.47
C ALA A 111 18.71 -12.85 13.94
N HIS A 112 17.50 -12.50 13.51
CA HIS A 112 16.59 -13.44 12.88
C HIS A 112 16.98 -13.64 11.41
N GLU A 113 16.88 -14.88 10.92
CA GLU A 113 17.14 -15.19 9.52
C GLU A 113 15.88 -15.08 8.64
N ASP A 114 14.71 -15.02 9.26
CA ASP A 114 13.41 -15.08 8.59
C ASP A 114 12.50 -13.87 8.89
N CYS A 115 11.21 -14.04 8.56
CA CYS A 115 10.16 -13.03 8.67
C CYS A 115 9.12 -13.32 9.76
N GLN A 116 9.37 -14.31 10.64
CA GLN A 116 8.36 -14.80 11.59
C GLN A 116 8.07 -13.80 12.71
N VAL A 117 9.10 -13.12 13.22
CA VAL A 117 8.95 -12.07 14.23
C VAL A 117 8.61 -10.77 13.53
N ARG A 118 7.32 -10.48 13.35
CA ARG A 118 6.83 -9.33 12.56
C ARG A 118 7.41 -7.99 13.00
N GLU A 119 7.67 -7.82 14.29
CA GLU A 119 8.24 -6.63 14.89
C GLU A 119 9.76 -6.54 14.68
N ASN A 120 10.46 -7.66 14.43
CA ASN A 120 11.91 -7.73 14.25
C ASN A 120 12.32 -8.63 13.07
N ALA A 121 11.62 -8.54 11.94
CA ALA A 121 11.91 -9.40 10.81
C ALA A 121 13.23 -9.02 10.12
N ARG A 122 13.85 -10.00 9.46
CA ARG A 122 15.00 -9.73 8.59
C ARG A 122 14.60 -8.91 7.37
N PHE A 123 13.42 -9.17 6.80
CA PHE A 123 12.93 -8.45 5.63
C PHE A 123 11.63 -7.72 5.93
N TYR A 124 11.47 -6.55 5.34
CA TYR A 124 10.23 -5.78 5.35
C TYR A 124 9.87 -5.31 3.95
N MET A 125 8.58 -5.28 3.64
CA MET A 125 8.07 -4.53 2.50
C MET A 125 7.60 -3.16 2.99
N VAL A 126 8.04 -2.08 2.35
CA VAL A 126 7.61 -0.72 2.70
C VAL A 126 6.77 -0.16 1.56
N VAL A 127 5.54 0.23 1.86
CA VAL A 127 4.59 0.84 0.91
C VAL A 127 4.44 2.32 1.20
N PHE A 128 4.72 3.16 0.21
CA PHE A 128 4.67 4.61 0.32
C PHE A 128 4.45 5.29 -1.03
N GLN A 129 4.03 6.55 -1.03
CA GLN A 129 3.74 7.31 -2.24
C GLN A 129 4.97 7.56 -3.12
N TYR A 130 4.78 7.62 -4.44
CA TYR A 130 5.81 8.12 -5.37
C TYR A 130 6.16 9.60 -5.14
N ALA A 131 5.21 10.39 -4.63
CA ALA A 131 5.38 11.81 -4.33
C ALA A 131 6.06 12.08 -2.95
N GLU A 132 6.55 11.02 -2.29
CA GLU A 132 7.19 11.07 -0.98
C GLU A 132 8.57 10.41 -1.04
N ARG A 133 9.52 10.90 -0.22
CA ARG A 133 10.85 10.30 -0.12
C ARG A 133 10.88 9.33 1.07
N PHE A 134 11.32 8.10 0.81
CA PHE A 134 11.57 7.13 1.88
C PHE A 134 12.69 7.60 2.81
N ASP A 135 12.51 7.37 4.12
CA ASP A 135 13.44 7.75 5.17
C ASP A 135 13.80 6.53 6.04
N ALA A 136 15.04 6.07 5.91
CA ALA A 136 15.55 4.91 6.62
C ALA A 136 15.73 5.15 8.13
N GLU A 137 15.96 6.40 8.56
CA GLU A 137 16.10 6.72 9.99
C GLU A 137 14.73 6.65 10.68
N ARG A 138 13.69 7.17 10.02
CA ARG A 138 12.32 7.07 10.49
C ARG A 138 11.82 5.64 10.52
N LEU A 139 12.13 4.83 9.50
CA LEU A 139 11.90 3.39 9.53
C LEU A 139 12.58 2.75 10.74
N THR A 140 13.88 3.02 10.91
CA THR A 140 14.66 2.48 12.03
C THR A 140 14.06 2.87 13.37
N ALA A 141 13.63 4.11 13.53
CA ALA A 141 12.96 4.58 14.74
C ALA A 141 11.62 3.85 14.98
N ALA A 142 10.83 3.63 13.92
CA ALA A 142 9.56 2.91 14.01
C ALA A 142 9.74 1.46 14.46
N VAL A 143 10.65 0.71 13.81
CA VAL A 143 10.91 -0.70 14.17
C VAL A 143 11.53 -0.81 15.56
N ARG A 144 12.44 0.11 15.94
CA ARG A 144 13.04 0.13 17.28
C ARG A 144 12.03 0.32 18.40
N ARG A 145 10.99 1.13 18.18
CA ARG A 145 9.93 1.32 19.18
C ARG A 145 9.15 0.03 19.48
N LEU A 146 9.11 -0.90 18.53
CA LEU A 146 8.49 -2.21 18.71
C LEU A 146 9.41 -3.21 19.42
N ASN A 147 10.71 -2.88 19.55
CA ASN A 147 11.75 -3.77 20.08
C ASN A 147 12.50 -3.11 21.24
N PRO A 148 11.84 -2.87 22.38
CA PRO A 148 12.51 -2.35 23.57
C PRO A 148 13.65 -3.30 23.99
N GLY A 149 14.80 -2.74 24.33
CA GLY A 149 16.00 -3.50 24.72
C GLY A 149 16.95 -3.85 23.58
N ILE A 150 16.54 -3.76 22.31
CA ILE A 150 17.46 -3.99 21.18
C ILE A 150 18.25 -2.71 20.85
N GLY A 151 19.58 -2.82 20.83
CA GLY A 151 20.48 -1.70 20.53
C GLY A 151 20.36 -1.20 19.09
N LYS A 152 20.52 0.12 18.87
CA LYS A 152 20.39 0.77 17.53
C LYS A 152 21.23 0.10 16.44
N LYS A 153 22.41 -0.43 16.77
CA LYS A 153 23.33 -1.06 15.82
C LYS A 153 22.79 -2.35 15.18
N GLN A 154 21.75 -2.96 15.75
CA GLN A 154 21.08 -4.16 15.22
C GLN A 154 20.07 -3.83 14.11
N PHE A 155 19.93 -2.55 13.75
CA PHE A 155 19.03 -2.08 12.70
C PHE A 155 19.84 -1.40 11.60
N ASN A 156 20.12 -2.13 10.53
CA ASN A 156 20.76 -1.63 9.31
C ASN A 156 19.93 -2.04 8.09
N PHE A 157 18.91 -1.23 7.79
CA PHE A 157 18.04 -1.46 6.65
C PHE A 157 18.71 -1.05 5.35
N ARG A 158 18.79 -1.99 4.41
CA ARG A 158 19.27 -1.80 3.04
C ARG A 158 18.23 -2.29 2.06
N VAL A 159 18.22 -1.76 0.85
CA VAL A 159 17.40 -2.34 -0.23
C VAL A 159 17.87 -3.76 -0.45
N ALA A 160 16.94 -4.71 -0.41
CA ALA A 160 17.26 -6.11 -0.64
C ALA A 160 17.80 -6.30 -2.06
N ASP A 161 18.70 -7.26 -2.21
CA ASP A 161 19.18 -7.67 -3.53
C ASP A 161 17.99 -8.03 -4.46
N PRO A 162 17.99 -7.63 -5.74
CA PRO A 162 16.87 -7.88 -6.65
C PRO A 162 16.50 -9.35 -6.82
N GLN A 163 17.49 -10.25 -6.87
CA GLN A 163 17.23 -11.69 -6.95
C GLN A 163 16.60 -12.18 -5.65
N ARG A 164 17.12 -11.72 -4.50
CA ARG A 164 16.54 -12.07 -3.20
C ARG A 164 15.10 -11.55 -3.05
N ALA A 165 14.83 -10.33 -3.51
CA ALA A 165 13.49 -9.76 -3.52
C ALA A 165 12.54 -10.57 -4.40
N LEU A 166 12.98 -11.03 -5.58
CA LEU A 166 12.21 -11.90 -6.45
C LEU A 166 11.92 -13.26 -5.81
N GLU A 167 12.90 -13.88 -5.14
CA GLU A 167 12.71 -15.15 -4.44
C GLU A 167 11.67 -15.04 -3.32
N LEU A 168 11.74 -13.97 -2.51
CA LEU A 168 10.87 -13.75 -1.37
C LEU A 168 9.45 -13.32 -1.78
N THR A 169 9.35 -12.43 -2.77
CA THR A 169 8.06 -11.85 -3.16
C THR A 169 7.37 -12.63 -4.27
N GLY A 170 8.13 -13.24 -5.18
CA GLY A 170 7.62 -13.79 -6.43
C GLY A 170 7.40 -12.76 -7.54
N PHE A 171 7.76 -11.50 -7.31
CA PHE A 171 7.54 -10.41 -8.27
C PHE A 171 8.86 -9.77 -8.70
N SER A 172 8.95 -9.44 -9.99
CA SER A 172 10.11 -8.76 -10.56
C SER A 172 10.19 -7.28 -10.16
N HIS A 173 11.33 -6.65 -10.44
CA HIS A 173 11.51 -5.22 -10.23
C HIS A 173 10.42 -4.40 -10.96
N GLY A 174 9.87 -3.39 -10.29
CA GLY A 174 8.75 -2.59 -10.82
C GLY A 174 7.37 -3.27 -10.77
N ALA A 175 7.31 -4.56 -10.41
CA ALA A 175 6.08 -5.34 -10.29
C ALA A 175 5.74 -5.73 -8.84
N VAL A 176 6.61 -5.39 -7.87
CA VAL A 176 6.49 -5.82 -6.47
C VAL A 176 5.16 -5.36 -5.85
N VAL A 177 4.44 -6.34 -5.32
CA VAL A 177 3.18 -6.16 -4.61
C VAL A 177 3.37 -6.52 -3.15
N ALA A 178 2.84 -5.70 -2.24
CA ALA A 178 2.92 -5.94 -0.81
C ALA A 178 1.77 -6.83 -0.30
N LEU A 179 1.41 -7.86 -1.05
CA LEU A 179 0.46 -8.93 -0.71
C LEU A 179 0.64 -10.10 -1.69
N GLY A 180 0.17 -11.30 -1.32
CA GLY A 180 0.29 -12.48 -2.17
C GLY A 180 1.72 -12.93 -2.47
N THR A 181 2.65 -12.63 -1.56
CA THR A 181 4.07 -12.97 -1.70
C THR A 181 4.35 -14.43 -1.35
N ARG A 182 5.44 -15.00 -1.88
CA ARG A 182 5.87 -16.38 -1.59
C ARG A 182 6.22 -16.59 -0.12
N THR A 183 6.88 -15.60 0.49
CA THR A 183 7.16 -15.54 1.92
C THR A 183 6.23 -14.51 2.57
N PRO A 184 5.67 -14.76 3.76
CA PRO A 184 4.85 -13.78 4.49
C PRO A 184 5.72 -12.67 5.09
N ILE A 185 6.22 -11.76 4.26
CA ILE A 185 7.07 -10.63 4.68
C ILE A 185 6.19 -9.57 5.37
N PRO A 186 6.53 -9.12 6.59
CA PRO A 186 5.81 -8.04 7.25
C PRO A 186 5.82 -6.76 6.41
N VAL A 187 4.67 -6.09 6.38
CA VAL A 187 4.50 -4.84 5.65
C VAL A 187 4.57 -3.67 6.62
N ILE A 188 5.30 -2.64 6.23
CA ILE A 188 5.24 -1.31 6.83
C ILE A 188 4.53 -0.38 5.84
N LEU A 189 3.37 0.13 6.26
CA LEU A 189 2.57 1.05 5.47
C LEU A 189 2.86 2.48 5.95
N SER A 190 3.21 3.36 5.02
CA SER A 190 3.36 4.78 5.35
C SER A 190 2.07 5.33 5.96
N ASP A 191 2.20 6.06 7.06
CA ASP A 191 1.09 6.73 7.73
C ASP A 191 0.33 7.68 6.77
N LYS A 192 1.04 8.26 5.79
CA LYS A 192 0.44 9.10 4.74
C LYS A 192 -0.47 8.31 3.82
N VAL A 193 -0.15 7.05 3.50
CA VAL A 193 -1.05 6.17 2.72
C VAL A 193 -2.28 5.82 3.54
N ALA A 194 -2.12 5.56 4.83
CA ALA A 194 -3.25 5.29 5.74
C ALA A 194 -4.18 6.50 5.94
N GLN A 195 -3.75 7.71 5.56
CA GLN A 195 -4.49 8.96 5.68
C GLN A 195 -5.09 9.46 4.36
N LEU A 196 -4.97 8.68 3.26
CA LEU A 196 -5.48 9.10 1.96
C LEU A 196 -7.00 9.37 1.97
N ALA A 197 -7.39 10.37 1.19
CA ALA A 197 -8.76 10.72 0.90
C ALA A 197 -8.88 10.95 -0.62
N PRO A 198 -9.67 10.15 -1.35
CA PRO A 198 -10.35 8.92 -0.90
C PRO A 198 -9.40 7.81 -0.41
N ALA A 199 -9.90 6.91 0.44
CA ALA A 199 -9.10 5.92 1.15
C ALA A 199 -8.71 4.70 0.30
N TYR A 200 -8.00 4.92 -0.81
CA TYR A 200 -7.43 3.84 -1.62
C TYR A 200 -6.08 4.26 -2.20
N PHE A 201 -5.31 3.28 -2.66
CA PHE A 201 -4.06 3.56 -3.38
C PHE A 201 -3.81 2.53 -4.48
N TRP A 202 -2.93 2.88 -5.40
CA TRP A 202 -2.39 2.03 -6.45
C TRP A 202 -0.97 1.60 -6.10
N MET A 203 -0.63 0.36 -6.41
CA MET A 203 0.73 -0.19 -6.32
C MET A 203 1.01 -1.14 -7.50
N GLY A 204 2.16 -1.82 -7.49
CA GLY A 204 2.44 -2.90 -8.44
C GLY A 204 1.33 -3.96 -8.41
N GLY A 205 1.02 -4.55 -9.57
CA GLY A 205 -0.04 -5.55 -9.73
C GLY A 205 0.47 -6.94 -10.10
N GLY A 206 1.74 -7.24 -9.82
CA GLY A 206 2.38 -8.53 -10.12
C GLY A 206 3.04 -8.60 -11.49
N HIS A 207 2.87 -7.55 -12.32
CA HIS A 207 3.58 -7.34 -13.57
C HIS A 207 3.94 -5.85 -13.72
N VAL A 208 5.01 -5.54 -14.48
CA VAL A 208 5.46 -4.15 -14.70
C VAL A 208 4.36 -3.29 -15.35
N ASP A 209 3.52 -3.90 -16.18
CA ASP A 209 2.40 -3.22 -16.85
C ASP A 209 1.04 -3.47 -16.18
N CYS A 210 1.01 -4.08 -15.00
CA CYS A 210 -0.22 -4.27 -14.25
C CYS A 210 -0.15 -3.52 -12.91
N LYS A 211 -1.23 -2.81 -12.56
CA LYS A 211 -1.35 -2.03 -11.33
C LYS A 211 -2.54 -2.52 -10.52
N LEU A 212 -2.36 -2.57 -9.21
CA LEU A 212 -3.38 -3.00 -8.26
C LEU A 212 -3.84 -1.80 -7.45
N ARG A 213 -5.13 -1.47 -7.57
CA ARG A 213 -5.82 -0.57 -6.64
C ARG A 213 -6.33 -1.39 -5.47
N VAL A 214 -6.13 -0.89 -4.27
CA VAL A 214 -6.70 -1.48 -3.05
C VAL A 214 -7.25 -0.38 -2.14
N ASP A 215 -8.37 -0.67 -1.49
CA ASP A 215 -8.91 0.16 -0.41
C ASP A 215 -8.01 0.08 0.83
N VAL A 216 -7.78 1.20 1.49
CA VAL A 216 -6.86 1.29 2.65
C VAL A 216 -7.38 0.47 3.82
N ASP A 217 -8.68 0.53 4.12
CA ASP A 217 -9.27 -0.21 5.24
C ASP A 217 -9.25 -1.72 4.98
N GLU A 218 -9.57 -2.13 3.75
CA GLU A 218 -9.46 -3.53 3.33
C GLU A 218 -8.01 -4.03 3.41
N TYR A 219 -7.04 -3.24 2.93
CA TYR A 219 -5.63 -3.59 2.98
C TYR A 219 -5.12 -3.73 4.41
N VAL A 220 -5.46 -2.77 5.28
CA VAL A 220 -5.06 -2.80 6.70
C VAL A 220 -5.66 -4.00 7.42
N ARG A 221 -6.93 -4.33 7.13
CA ARG A 221 -7.61 -5.49 7.72
C ARG A 221 -6.96 -6.82 7.30
N VAL A 222 -6.58 -6.96 6.03
CA VAL A 222 -6.07 -8.24 5.49
C VAL A 222 -4.58 -8.42 5.75
N MET A 223 -3.78 -7.36 5.60
CA MET A 223 -2.32 -7.46 5.69
C MET A 223 -1.77 -7.16 7.09
N GLU A 224 -2.59 -6.55 7.96
CA GLU A 224 -2.22 -6.09 9.30
C GLU A 224 -0.87 -5.35 9.33
N PRO A 225 -0.65 -4.34 8.45
CA PRO A 225 0.65 -3.71 8.32
C PRO A 225 1.02 -2.90 9.57
N LEU A 226 2.31 -2.74 9.81
CA LEU A 226 2.84 -1.76 10.74
C LEU A 226 2.68 -0.37 10.12
N VAL A 227 1.74 0.43 10.62
CA VAL A 227 1.57 1.81 10.14
C VAL A 227 2.56 2.74 10.84
N ALA A 228 3.42 3.40 10.08
CA ALA A 228 4.49 4.23 10.62
C ALA A 228 4.86 5.42 9.71
N PRO A 229 5.38 6.52 10.28
CA PRO A 229 5.82 7.68 9.52
C PRO A 229 7.20 7.40 8.89
N VAL A 230 7.24 6.68 7.76
CA VAL A 230 8.49 6.22 7.12
C VAL A 230 8.93 7.06 5.91
N THR A 231 8.25 8.18 5.69
CA THR A 231 8.60 9.12 4.63
C THR A 231 8.82 10.53 5.17
N VAL A 232 9.40 11.34 4.30
CA VAL A 232 9.42 12.80 4.38
C VAL A 232 8.93 13.38 3.05
N PRO A 233 8.32 14.58 3.07
CA PRO A 233 7.97 15.28 1.85
C PRO A 233 9.16 15.38 0.90
N MET A 234 8.91 15.21 -0.39
CA MET A 234 9.91 15.55 -1.40
C MET A 234 10.14 17.05 -1.44
N ASP A 235 11.33 17.44 -1.88
CA ASP A 235 11.60 18.81 -2.27
C ASP A 235 10.64 19.22 -3.42
N PRO A 236 10.10 20.45 -3.42
CA PRO A 236 9.17 20.91 -4.45
C PRO A 236 9.71 20.77 -5.87
N GLU A 237 10.98 21.08 -6.12
CA GLU A 237 11.60 20.99 -7.44
C GLU A 237 11.73 19.53 -7.87
N ALA A 238 12.10 18.65 -6.94
CA ALA A 238 12.17 17.21 -7.19
C ALA A 238 10.79 16.59 -7.49
N LEU A 239 9.74 17.09 -6.83
CA LEU A 239 8.37 16.67 -7.09
C LEU A 239 7.87 17.19 -8.44
N GLU A 240 8.19 18.44 -8.79
CA GLU A 240 7.87 19.05 -10.08
C GLU A 240 8.53 18.29 -11.23
N ALA A 241 9.82 17.97 -11.12
CA ALA A 241 10.54 17.15 -12.11
C ALA A 241 9.97 15.73 -12.27
N LEU A 242 9.28 15.18 -11.26
CA LEU A 242 8.55 13.92 -11.42
C LEU A 242 7.22 14.10 -12.14
N CYS A 243 6.60 15.28 -12.06
CA CYS A 243 5.27 15.55 -12.59
C CYS A 243 5.30 16.06 -14.02
N ASP A 244 6.28 16.90 -14.34
CA ASP A 244 6.48 17.56 -15.63
C ASP A 244 7.99 17.82 -15.83
N PRO A 245 8.76 16.81 -16.28
CA PRO A 245 10.23 16.84 -16.39
C PRO A 245 10.77 17.72 -17.53
#